data_AF-A0AAP0GEY6-F1
#
_entry.id   AF-A0AAP0GEY6-F1
#
_cell.length_a   1.000
_cell.length_b   1.000
_cell.length_c   1.000
_cell.angle_alpha   90.00
_cell.angle_beta   90.00
_cell.angle_gamma   90.00
#
_symmetry.space_group_name_H-M   'P 1'
#
loop_
_entity.id
_entity.type
_entity.pdbx_description
1 polymer ?
#
loop_
_entity_poly.entity_id
_entity_poly.type
_entity_poly.pdbx_seq_one_letter_code
_entity_poly.pdbx_strand_id
1 'polypeptide(L)'
;MLIFQRSCLALLNRSVSFGPFNRHVQKRWKKPIDSARTRLENRTRDHALDNLSKETKKLKVVLCMHQLMLQRRASHTSVQLLSRWRNAVGLNAEIGSFIQKHPHIFEVYTHPVKRNLCCRISRHMLDLIADEALIVKESEMVAVQRLRKLLMMSSSGKLHAHAVWLVRAEFGLPDDFRELIISQHPEHFRLVHPDTIELVDGDDILPVAEIEKWRESEYTDKWLSELETKFAFPIQFPTGFKIEKDYREYLRNWQMLPYPKPYDKQEVISIRSRGGVERFEKRAVGILHEFLSLTVEKMVDVERLSHFRRDFSMTVNLRELLLKHPGIFYISTKGRSPAVFLREKYVKGLLEPNPLYTVRRKMLELVMLKCGRTNEMQSVKETSL
;
A
#
# COMPACT_ATOMS: atom_id res chain seq x y z
N MET A 1 -7.77 -59.60 -11.11
CA MET A 1 -6.95 -59.03 -10.01
C MET A 1 -7.72 -57.84 -9.44
N LEU A 2 -8.23 -57.99 -8.20
CA LEU A 2 -9.23 -57.19 -7.47
C LEU A 2 -8.85 -55.70 -7.35
N ILE A 3 -9.72 -54.71 -7.63
CA ILE A 3 -10.81 -54.10 -6.82
C ILE A 3 -10.35 -53.42 -5.51
N PHE A 4 -10.60 -52.09 -5.45
CA PHE A 4 -10.89 -51.17 -4.32
C PHE A 4 -10.25 -51.39 -2.92
N GLN A 5 -9.80 -50.34 -2.24
CA GLN A 5 -10.61 -49.54 -1.27
C GLN A 5 -9.75 -48.59 -0.40
N ARG A 6 -10.35 -47.46 -0.01
CA ARG A 6 -9.94 -46.51 1.05
C ARG A 6 -9.87 -47.17 2.43
N SER A 7 -9.00 -46.69 3.33
CA SER A 7 -9.21 -46.53 4.80
C SER A 7 -7.89 -46.08 5.46
N CYS A 8 -7.81 -44.90 6.09
CA CYS A 8 -8.23 -44.49 7.44
C CYS A 8 -7.03 -44.37 8.41
N LEU A 9 -6.88 -43.14 8.91
CA LEU A 9 -6.40 -42.79 10.24
C LEU A 9 -6.69 -43.85 11.30
N ALA A 10 -5.66 -44.33 11.99
CA ALA A 10 -5.58 -44.56 13.44
C ALA A 10 -4.28 -45.31 13.75
N LEU A 11 -3.77 -45.17 14.99
CA LEU A 11 -2.53 -45.74 15.53
C LEU A 11 -1.32 -44.82 15.24
N LEU A 12 -0.85 -43.97 16.16
CA LEU A 12 -0.53 -44.29 17.54
C LEU A 12 -0.64 -43.04 18.43
N ASN A 13 -1.72 -42.95 19.19
CA ASN A 13 -1.68 -42.37 20.52
C ASN A 13 -0.81 -43.31 21.37
N ARG A 14 0.52 -43.19 21.31
CA ARG A 14 1.39 -43.80 22.33
C ARG A 14 1.18 -43.01 23.61
N SER A 15 0.32 -43.53 24.48
CA SER A 15 0.38 -43.22 25.91
C SER A 15 1.78 -43.57 26.39
N VAL A 16 2.64 -42.57 26.50
CA VAL A 16 3.94 -42.71 27.15
C VAL A 16 3.63 -43.03 28.60
N SER A 17 3.87 -44.28 29.00
CA SER A 17 3.80 -44.69 30.40
C SER A 17 4.90 -43.94 31.15
N PHE A 18 4.50 -43.10 32.10
CA PHE A 18 5.41 -42.35 32.95
C PHE A 18 5.89 -43.27 34.07
N GLY A 19 7.15 -43.74 33.99
CA GLY A 19 7.82 -44.39 35.11
C GLY A 19 8.18 -43.41 36.25
N PRO A 20 8.42 -43.90 37.48
CA PRO A 20 8.61 -43.08 38.68
C PRO A 20 9.82 -42.13 38.64
N PHE A 21 10.73 -42.31 37.68
CA PHE A 21 11.92 -41.47 37.48
C PHE A 21 11.73 -40.29 36.50
N ASN A 22 10.61 -40.20 35.78
CA ASN A 22 10.35 -39.11 34.82
C ASN A 22 9.56 -37.92 35.41
N ARG A 23 9.35 -37.89 36.74
CA ARG A 23 8.53 -36.87 37.42
C ARG A 23 9.19 -35.49 37.53
N HIS A 24 10.49 -35.37 37.21
CA HIS A 24 11.26 -34.12 37.35
C HIS A 24 11.63 -33.46 36.02
N VAL A 25 11.17 -33.97 34.88
CA VAL A 25 11.31 -33.24 33.61
C VAL A 25 10.33 -32.07 33.64
N GLN A 26 10.77 -30.91 34.11
CA GLN A 26 10.05 -29.66 33.90
C GLN A 26 9.83 -29.52 32.40
N LYS A 27 8.58 -29.70 31.96
CA LYS A 27 8.17 -29.29 30.60
C LYS A 27 8.32 -27.77 30.56
N ARG A 28 9.50 -27.30 30.18
CA ARG A 28 9.73 -25.90 29.85
C ARG A 28 8.95 -25.64 28.58
N TRP A 29 7.71 -25.19 28.72
CA TRP A 29 6.92 -24.66 27.61
C TRP A 29 7.82 -23.66 26.88
N LYS A 30 8.18 -23.98 25.63
CA LYS A 30 8.95 -23.04 24.81
C LYS A 30 8.12 -21.77 24.77
N LYS A 31 8.70 -20.65 25.19
CA LYS A 31 8.04 -19.35 25.06
C LYS A 31 7.57 -19.23 23.60
N PRO A 32 6.32 -18.83 23.34
CA PRO A 32 5.85 -18.67 21.98
C PRO A 32 6.82 -17.75 21.22
N ILE A 33 7.18 -18.14 20.00
CA ILE A 33 8.18 -17.44 19.20
C ILE A 33 7.62 -16.05 18.89
N ASP A 34 8.26 -15.02 19.44
CA ASP A 34 7.90 -13.63 19.17
C ASP A 34 8.55 -13.16 17.86
N SER A 35 7.94 -13.56 16.75
CA SER A 35 8.35 -13.20 15.39
C SER A 35 7.53 -12.03 14.85
N ALA A 36 8.02 -11.38 13.79
CA ALA A 36 7.23 -10.35 13.08
C ALA A 36 5.86 -10.87 12.63
N ARG A 37 5.73 -12.17 12.32
CA ARG A 37 4.47 -12.80 11.92
C ARG A 37 3.48 -12.89 13.08
N THR A 38 3.91 -13.34 14.25
CA THR A 38 3.04 -13.44 15.44
C THR A 38 2.61 -12.07 15.94
N ARG A 39 3.51 -11.08 15.92
CA ARG A 39 3.17 -9.67 16.23
C ARG A 39 2.16 -9.09 15.25
N LEU A 40 2.33 -9.39 13.95
CA LEU A 40 1.37 -8.98 12.93
C LEU A 40 0.00 -9.60 13.21
N GLU A 41 -0.09 -10.88 13.54
CA GLU A 41 -1.36 -11.57 13.82
C GLU A 41 -2.08 -11.01 15.07
N ASN A 42 -1.32 -10.69 16.12
CA ASN A 42 -1.82 -10.21 17.41
C ASN A 42 -2.02 -8.68 17.50
N ARG A 43 -1.75 -7.93 16.43
CA ARG A 43 -1.85 -6.46 16.45
C ARG A 43 -3.28 -5.97 16.66
N THR A 44 -3.42 -4.77 17.23
CA THR A 44 -4.69 -4.03 17.23
C THR A 44 -5.07 -3.68 15.80
N ARG A 45 -6.21 -4.20 15.35
CA ARG A 45 -6.70 -4.01 13.98
C ARG A 45 -7.45 -2.71 13.83
N ASP A 46 -7.25 -2.07 12.70
CA ASP A 46 -8.01 -0.91 12.28
C ASP A 46 -9.00 -1.34 11.19
N HIS A 47 -10.27 -1.44 11.57
CA HIS A 47 -11.31 -1.94 10.67
C HIS A 47 -11.59 -1.01 9.49
N ALA A 48 -11.42 0.31 9.67
CA ALA A 48 -11.65 1.28 8.60
C ALA A 48 -10.59 1.13 7.51
N LEU A 49 -9.31 1.09 7.89
CA LEU A 49 -8.20 0.90 6.96
C LEU A 49 -8.18 -0.50 6.33
N ASP A 50 -8.60 -1.53 7.08
CA ASP A 50 -8.76 -2.88 6.53
C ASP A 50 -9.87 -2.95 5.46
N ASN A 51 -10.98 -2.24 5.66
CA ASN A 51 -12.06 -2.18 4.67
C ASN A 51 -11.59 -1.42 3.42
N LEU A 52 -10.91 -0.29 3.58
CA LEU A 52 -10.33 0.47 2.48
C LEU A 52 -9.34 -0.40 1.67
N SER A 53 -8.41 -1.08 2.34
CA SER A 53 -7.47 -2.03 1.71
C SER A 53 -8.18 -3.11 0.89
N LYS A 54 -9.29 -3.65 1.41
CA LYS A 54 -10.10 -4.66 0.72
C LYS A 54 -10.79 -4.08 -0.52
N GLU A 55 -11.32 -2.86 -0.43
CA GLU A 55 -12.02 -2.16 -1.52
C GLU A 55 -11.06 -1.77 -2.63
N THR A 56 -9.91 -1.18 -2.30
CA THR A 56 -8.89 -0.83 -3.29
C THR A 56 -8.35 -2.05 -4.02
N LYS A 57 -8.19 -3.19 -3.34
CA LYS A 57 -7.76 -4.44 -4.01
C LYS A 57 -8.81 -4.99 -4.96
N LYS A 58 -10.10 -4.82 -4.67
CA LYS A 58 -11.16 -5.16 -5.63
C LYS A 58 -11.15 -4.22 -6.83
N LEU A 59 -10.94 -2.92 -6.62
CA LEU A 59 -10.81 -1.97 -7.73
C LEU A 59 -9.61 -2.33 -8.63
N LYS A 60 -8.44 -2.64 -8.05
CA LYS A 60 -7.27 -3.13 -8.80
C LYS A 60 -7.61 -4.36 -9.65
N VAL A 61 -8.42 -5.29 -9.13
CA VAL A 61 -8.93 -6.45 -9.87
C VAL A 61 -9.82 -6.04 -11.05
N VAL A 62 -10.75 -5.10 -10.85
CA VAL A 62 -11.62 -4.57 -11.92
C VAL A 62 -10.80 -3.91 -13.03
N LEU A 63 -9.86 -3.04 -12.67
CA LEU A 63 -8.99 -2.34 -13.63
C LEU A 63 -8.08 -3.32 -14.39
N CYS A 64 -7.57 -4.35 -13.72
CA CYS A 64 -6.80 -5.41 -14.39
C CYS A 64 -7.66 -6.18 -15.41
N MET A 65 -8.92 -6.49 -15.07
CA MET A 65 -9.85 -7.08 -16.04
C MET A 65 -10.07 -6.15 -17.24
N HIS A 66 -10.24 -4.85 -17.00
CA HIS A 66 -10.38 -3.86 -18.07
C HIS A 66 -9.18 -3.87 -19.03
N GLN A 67 -7.96 -3.81 -18.50
CA GLN A 67 -6.73 -3.84 -19.29
C GLN A 67 -6.65 -5.10 -20.16
N LEU A 68 -6.97 -6.27 -19.60
CA LEU A 68 -6.99 -7.53 -20.37
C LEU A 68 -8.08 -7.53 -21.45
N MET A 69 -9.21 -6.86 -21.22
CA MET A 69 -10.25 -6.70 -22.24
C MET A 69 -9.77 -5.79 -23.38
N LEU A 70 -9.08 -4.68 -23.08
CA LEU A 70 -8.55 -3.73 -24.07
C LEU A 70 -7.45 -4.32 -24.95
N GLN A 71 -6.60 -5.19 -24.40
CA GLN A 71 -5.53 -5.85 -25.16
C GLN A 71 -6.07 -6.78 -26.27
N ARG A 72 -7.38 -7.03 -26.32
CA ARG A 72 -7.99 -7.88 -27.33
C ARG A 72 -8.40 -7.07 -28.55
N ARG A 73 -8.17 -7.66 -29.73
CA ARG A 73 -8.67 -7.16 -31.02
C ARG A 73 -10.17 -7.36 -31.22
N ALA A 74 -10.84 -8.14 -30.37
CA ALA A 74 -12.25 -8.47 -30.51
C ALA A 74 -13.12 -7.44 -29.77
N SER A 75 -14.20 -6.99 -30.42
CA SER A 75 -15.15 -6.01 -29.85
C SER A 75 -15.93 -6.49 -28.62
N HIS A 76 -15.89 -7.79 -28.30
CA HIS A 76 -16.63 -8.39 -27.20
C HIS A 76 -15.78 -9.38 -26.40
N THR A 77 -16.07 -9.46 -25.10
CA THR A 77 -15.43 -10.41 -24.19
C THR A 77 -16.48 -11.34 -23.59
N SER A 78 -16.38 -12.64 -23.90
CA SER A 78 -17.29 -13.64 -23.35
C SER A 78 -16.98 -13.91 -21.88
N VAL A 79 -18.01 -14.18 -21.08
CA VAL A 79 -17.85 -14.52 -19.65
C VAL A 79 -17.01 -15.79 -19.47
N GLN A 80 -17.14 -16.75 -20.39
CA GLN A 80 -16.31 -17.96 -20.41
C GLN A 80 -14.82 -17.67 -20.59
N LEU A 81 -14.48 -16.67 -21.43
CA LEU A 81 -13.09 -16.27 -21.59
C LEU A 81 -12.58 -15.56 -20.34
N LEU A 82 -13.37 -14.65 -19.77
CA LEU A 82 -13.02 -13.99 -18.52
C LEU A 82 -12.68 -15.01 -17.45
N SER A 83 -13.47 -16.09 -17.31
CA SER A 83 -13.21 -17.18 -16.36
C SER A 83 -11.80 -17.79 -16.47
N ARG A 84 -11.15 -17.77 -17.65
CA ARG A 84 -9.76 -18.24 -17.82
C ARG A 84 -8.73 -17.29 -17.19
N TRP A 85 -9.06 -16.01 -17.08
CA TRP A 85 -8.19 -14.98 -16.47
C TRP A 85 -8.31 -14.89 -14.95
N ARG A 86 -9.09 -15.77 -14.32
CA ARG A 86 -9.25 -15.83 -12.85
C ARG A 86 -7.92 -15.76 -12.11
N ASN A 87 -6.95 -16.57 -12.54
CA ASN A 87 -5.64 -16.65 -11.90
C ASN A 87 -4.78 -15.41 -12.18
N ALA A 88 -4.82 -14.90 -13.42
CA ALA A 88 -4.06 -13.73 -13.85
C ALA A 88 -4.49 -12.45 -13.12
N VAL A 89 -5.81 -12.24 -13.00
CA VAL A 89 -6.41 -11.11 -12.28
C VAL A 89 -6.29 -11.28 -10.76
N GLY A 90 -6.08 -12.51 -10.31
CA GLY A 90 -5.92 -12.83 -8.91
C GLY A 90 -7.22 -12.89 -8.11
N LEU A 91 -8.32 -13.28 -8.77
CA LEU A 91 -9.62 -13.43 -8.14
C LEU A 91 -9.75 -14.81 -7.49
N ASN A 92 -10.05 -14.85 -6.19
CA ASN A 92 -10.27 -16.12 -5.48
C ASN A 92 -11.70 -16.66 -5.69
N ALA A 93 -12.65 -15.80 -6.07
CA ALA A 93 -14.02 -16.17 -6.41
C ALA A 93 -14.18 -16.52 -7.91
N GLU A 94 -15.32 -17.10 -8.27
CA GLU A 94 -15.70 -17.28 -9.67
C GLU A 94 -16.01 -15.95 -10.33
N ILE A 95 -15.54 -15.76 -11.56
CA ILE A 95 -15.71 -14.49 -12.28
C ILE A 95 -17.18 -14.18 -12.58
N GLY A 96 -17.98 -15.18 -12.97
CA GLY A 96 -19.42 -14.99 -13.16
C GLY A 96 -20.10 -14.45 -11.89
N SER A 97 -19.81 -15.04 -10.73
CA SER A 97 -20.34 -14.56 -9.44
C SER A 97 -19.85 -13.16 -9.05
N PHE A 98 -18.63 -12.80 -9.47
CA PHE A 98 -18.06 -11.48 -9.22
C PHE A 98 -18.72 -10.41 -10.08
N ILE A 99 -18.91 -10.69 -11.36
CA ILE A 99 -19.61 -9.82 -12.31
C ILE A 99 -21.04 -9.54 -11.83
N GLN A 100 -21.77 -10.59 -11.46
CA GLN A 100 -23.15 -10.45 -10.96
C GLN A 100 -23.25 -9.64 -9.67
N LYS A 101 -22.23 -9.65 -8.81
CA LYS A 101 -22.20 -8.85 -7.57
C LYS A 101 -21.96 -7.36 -7.82
N HIS A 102 -21.47 -6.99 -9.00
CA HIS A 102 -21.05 -5.63 -9.35
C HIS A 102 -21.71 -5.15 -10.67
N PRO A 103 -23.05 -5.07 -10.73
CA PRO A 103 -23.78 -4.70 -11.95
C PRO A 103 -23.51 -3.26 -12.42
N HIS A 104 -23.10 -2.36 -11.52
CA HIS A 104 -22.77 -0.97 -11.85
C HIS A 104 -21.42 -0.82 -12.58
N ILE A 105 -20.58 -1.84 -12.51
CA ILE A 105 -19.25 -1.85 -13.14
C ILE A 105 -19.31 -2.67 -14.43
N PHE A 106 -20.01 -3.81 -14.39
CA PHE A 106 -20.06 -4.75 -15.49
C PHE A 106 -21.46 -4.83 -16.08
N GLU A 107 -21.56 -4.56 -17.37
CA GLU A 107 -22.76 -4.76 -18.15
C GLU A 107 -22.67 -6.11 -18.87
N VAL A 108 -23.58 -7.03 -18.49
CA VAL A 108 -23.70 -8.35 -19.11
C VAL A 108 -24.76 -8.30 -20.21
N TYR A 109 -24.41 -8.78 -21.40
CA TYR A 109 -25.31 -8.80 -22.54
C TYR A 109 -25.13 -10.10 -23.34
N THR A 110 -26.17 -10.52 -24.06
CA THR A 110 -26.08 -11.65 -25.00
C THR A 110 -25.56 -11.15 -26.35
N HIS A 111 -24.55 -11.82 -26.91
CA HIS A 111 -24.05 -11.45 -28.22
C HIS A 111 -25.15 -11.67 -29.27
N PRO A 112 -25.44 -10.67 -30.15
CA PRO A 112 -26.57 -10.74 -31.09
C PRO A 112 -26.48 -11.88 -32.13
N VAL A 113 -25.29 -12.44 -32.34
CA VAL A 113 -25.01 -13.44 -33.39
C VAL A 113 -24.62 -14.76 -32.74
N LYS A 114 -23.62 -14.74 -31.85
CA LYS A 114 -23.09 -15.95 -31.21
C LYS A 114 -23.95 -16.46 -30.04
N ARG A 115 -24.97 -15.71 -29.60
CA ARG A 115 -25.82 -15.98 -28.43
C ARG A 115 -25.08 -16.28 -27.11
N ASN A 116 -23.77 -15.98 -27.06
CA ASN A 116 -22.94 -16.15 -25.88
C ASN A 116 -23.06 -14.96 -24.93
N LEU A 117 -23.01 -15.22 -23.62
CA LEU A 117 -22.94 -14.18 -22.60
C LEU A 117 -21.60 -13.44 -22.69
N CYS A 118 -21.70 -12.14 -22.95
CA CYS A 118 -20.59 -11.22 -23.01
C CYS A 118 -20.68 -10.20 -21.87
N CYS A 119 -19.53 -9.65 -21.52
CA CYS A 119 -19.38 -8.65 -20.50
C CYS A 119 -18.62 -7.46 -21.09
N ARG A 120 -19.09 -6.25 -20.80
CA ARG A 120 -18.39 -5.00 -21.05
C ARG A 120 -18.37 -4.17 -19.78
N ILE A 121 -17.46 -3.21 -19.70
CA ILE A 121 -17.46 -2.25 -18.60
C ILE A 121 -18.54 -1.21 -18.85
N SER A 122 -19.22 -0.80 -17.79
CA SER A 122 -20.26 0.22 -17.88
C SER A 122 -19.69 1.57 -18.32
N ARG A 123 -20.49 2.34 -19.06
CA ARG A 123 -20.11 3.69 -19.53
C ARG A 123 -19.64 4.58 -18.38
N HIS A 124 -20.39 4.58 -17.28
CA HIS A 124 -20.05 5.38 -16.10
C HIS A 124 -18.66 5.04 -15.52
N MET A 125 -18.26 3.77 -15.54
CA MET A 125 -16.91 3.37 -15.10
C MET A 125 -15.85 3.74 -16.14
N LEU A 126 -16.16 3.67 -17.43
CA LEU A 126 -15.25 4.11 -18.51
C LEU A 126 -15.00 5.61 -18.45
N ASP A 127 -16.03 6.42 -18.18
CA ASP A 127 -15.93 7.87 -18.04
C ASP A 127 -14.97 8.21 -16.89
N LEU A 128 -15.11 7.55 -15.73
CA LEU A 128 -14.17 7.73 -14.61
C LEU A 128 -12.74 7.32 -14.95
N ILE A 129 -12.54 6.26 -15.76
CA ILE A 129 -11.21 5.82 -16.20
C ILE A 129 -10.59 6.86 -17.14
N ALA A 130 -11.39 7.46 -18.02
CA ALA A 130 -10.95 8.55 -18.87
C ALA A 130 -10.59 9.80 -18.06
N ASP A 131 -11.43 10.17 -17.07
CA ASP A 131 -11.15 11.27 -16.15
C ASP A 131 -9.85 11.05 -15.38
N GLU A 132 -9.59 9.82 -14.90
CA GLU A 132 -8.32 9.49 -14.23
C GLU A 132 -7.13 9.74 -15.16
N ALA A 133 -7.21 9.29 -16.42
CA ALA A 133 -6.14 9.46 -17.40
C ALA A 133 -5.89 10.94 -17.76
N LEU A 134 -6.95 11.75 -17.86
CA LEU A 134 -6.85 13.20 -18.09
C LEU A 134 -6.14 13.89 -16.92
N ILE A 135 -6.54 13.60 -15.68
CA ILE A 135 -5.93 14.19 -14.48
C ILE A 135 -4.46 13.81 -14.36
N VAL A 136 -4.09 12.56 -14.69
CA VAL A 136 -2.68 12.14 -14.70
C VAL A 136 -1.87 12.96 -15.70
N LYS A 137 -2.43 13.24 -16.88
CA LYS A 137 -1.79 14.07 -17.90
C LYS A 137 -1.66 15.53 -17.47
N GLU A 138 -2.70 16.11 -16.86
CA GLU A 138 -2.68 17.49 -16.35
C GLU A 138 -1.72 17.65 -15.15
N SER A 139 -1.52 16.59 -14.37
CA SER A 139 -0.68 16.60 -13.16
C SER A 139 0.80 16.27 -13.42
N GLU A 140 1.28 16.46 -14.65
CA GLU A 140 2.63 16.09 -15.09
C GLU A 140 3.73 16.69 -14.20
N MET A 141 3.70 18.00 -13.94
CA MET A 141 4.69 18.66 -13.09
C MET A 141 4.70 18.15 -11.64
N VAL A 142 3.54 17.76 -11.12
CA VAL A 142 3.44 17.15 -9.77
C VAL A 142 4.07 15.76 -9.79
N ALA A 143 3.89 15.01 -10.87
CA ALA A 143 4.51 13.71 -11.06
C ALA A 143 6.04 13.80 -11.17
N VAL A 144 6.55 14.80 -11.91
CA VAL A 144 7.99 15.15 -11.96
C VAL A 144 8.54 15.44 -10.57
N GLN A 145 7.88 16.31 -9.80
CA GLN A 145 8.31 16.64 -8.43
C GLN A 145 8.31 15.42 -7.51
N ARG A 146 7.30 14.54 -7.60
CA ARG A 146 7.25 13.28 -6.83
C ARG A 146 8.40 12.35 -7.20
N LEU A 147 8.69 12.18 -8.48
CA LEU A 147 9.78 11.34 -8.95
C LEU A 147 11.15 11.91 -8.56
N ARG A 148 11.34 13.23 -8.65
CA ARG A 148 12.53 13.94 -8.19
C ARG A 148 12.76 13.69 -6.71
N LYS A 149 11.75 13.94 -5.85
CA LYS A 149 11.84 13.65 -4.41
C LYS A 149 12.15 12.18 -4.14
N LEU A 150 11.54 11.26 -4.87
CA LEU A 150 11.81 9.83 -4.75
C LEU A 150 13.28 9.48 -5.02
N LEU A 151 13.88 10.05 -6.06
CA LEU A 151 15.29 9.87 -6.39
C LEU A 151 16.21 10.55 -5.36
N MET A 152 15.86 11.74 -4.87
CA MET A 152 16.64 12.45 -3.84
C MET A 152 16.71 11.69 -2.51
N MET A 153 15.73 10.84 -2.20
CA MET A 153 15.79 9.95 -1.03
C MET A 153 16.74 8.75 -1.23
N SER A 154 17.08 8.41 -2.48
CA SER A 154 18.05 7.35 -2.79
C SER A 154 19.45 7.80 -2.41
N SER A 155 20.19 6.90 -1.76
CA SER A 155 21.58 7.15 -1.34
C SER A 155 22.52 7.48 -2.50
N SER A 156 22.21 6.96 -3.69
CA SER A 156 23.02 7.14 -4.91
C SER A 156 22.40 8.14 -5.89
N GLY A 157 21.25 8.74 -5.58
CA GLY A 157 20.47 9.53 -6.54
C GLY A 157 19.92 8.70 -7.73
N LYS A 158 19.98 7.36 -7.62
CA LYS A 158 19.63 6.42 -8.69
C LYS A 158 18.57 5.45 -8.21
N LEU A 159 17.65 5.09 -9.09
CA LEU A 159 16.63 4.07 -8.87
C LEU A 159 16.44 3.20 -10.10
N HIS A 160 16.10 1.93 -9.89
CA HIS A 160 15.79 1.03 -10.99
C HIS A 160 14.44 1.42 -11.61
N ALA A 161 14.38 1.54 -12.94
CA ALA A 161 13.16 1.90 -13.64
C ALA A 161 12.03 0.90 -13.41
N HIS A 162 12.37 -0.39 -13.24
CA HIS A 162 11.41 -1.43 -12.87
C HIS A 162 10.79 -1.20 -11.49
N ALA A 163 11.57 -0.76 -10.49
CA ALA A 163 11.05 -0.49 -9.15
C ALA A 163 10.04 0.66 -9.18
N VAL A 164 10.34 1.74 -9.92
CA VAL A 164 9.42 2.87 -10.13
C VAL A 164 8.17 2.43 -10.88
N TRP A 165 8.32 1.59 -11.92
CA TRP A 165 7.19 1.05 -12.67
C TRP A 165 6.22 0.24 -11.78
N LEU A 166 6.72 -0.51 -10.79
CA LEU A 166 5.89 -1.27 -9.86
C LEU A 166 4.99 -0.40 -8.97
N VAL A 167 5.44 0.83 -8.65
CA VAL A 167 4.70 1.79 -7.80
C VAL A 167 4.06 2.94 -8.58
N ARG A 168 4.14 2.92 -9.91
CA ARG A 168 3.68 4.02 -10.76
C ARG A 168 2.24 4.47 -10.47
N ALA A 169 1.34 3.49 -10.26
CA ALA A 169 -0.06 3.77 -9.95
C ALA A 169 -0.23 4.46 -8.58
N GLU A 170 0.55 4.07 -7.58
CA GLU A 170 0.56 4.70 -6.26
C GLU A 170 1.11 6.13 -6.29
N PHE A 171 2.09 6.43 -7.14
CA PHE A 171 2.65 7.78 -7.31
C PHE A 171 1.83 8.66 -8.28
N GLY A 172 0.89 8.07 -9.01
CA GLY A 172 0.10 8.76 -10.04
C GLY A 172 0.91 9.05 -11.30
N LEU A 173 1.88 8.19 -11.62
CA LEU A 173 2.67 8.25 -12.84
C LEU A 173 1.90 7.58 -14.00
N PRO A 174 2.03 8.10 -15.24
CA PRO A 174 1.47 7.45 -16.42
C PRO A 174 2.14 6.09 -16.69
N ASP A 175 1.46 5.20 -17.43
CA ASP A 175 2.02 3.89 -17.80
C ASP A 175 3.32 4.05 -18.61
N ASP A 176 3.39 5.08 -19.47
CA ASP A 176 4.53 5.40 -20.34
C ASP A 176 5.43 6.50 -19.75
N PHE A 177 5.62 6.52 -18.43
CA PHE A 177 6.40 7.57 -17.75
C PHE A 177 7.85 7.72 -18.22
N ARG A 178 8.43 6.67 -18.84
CA ARG A 178 9.80 6.74 -19.40
C ARG A 178 9.87 7.74 -20.55
N GLU A 179 8.86 7.76 -21.41
CA GLU A 179 8.81 8.64 -22.57
C GLU A 179 8.21 9.99 -22.18
N LEU A 180 7.11 9.97 -21.42
CA LEU A 180 6.36 11.19 -21.10
C LEU A 180 7.04 12.05 -20.03
N ILE A 181 7.71 11.46 -19.05
CA ILE A 181 8.30 12.23 -17.94
C ILE A 181 9.82 12.29 -18.10
N ILE A 182 10.50 11.15 -18.21
CA ILE A 182 11.97 11.12 -18.21
C ILE A 182 12.55 11.76 -19.47
N SER A 183 11.97 11.47 -20.64
CA SER A 183 12.51 11.99 -21.91
C SER A 183 12.13 13.46 -22.16
N GLN A 184 11.02 13.94 -21.59
CA GLN A 184 10.59 15.33 -21.71
C GLN A 184 11.29 16.27 -20.72
N HIS A 185 11.82 15.72 -19.62
CA HIS A 185 12.53 16.47 -18.57
C HIS A 185 14.00 16.04 -18.41
N PRO A 186 14.85 16.16 -19.44
CA PRO A 186 16.27 15.81 -19.37
C PRO A 186 17.05 16.70 -18.39
N GLU A 187 16.53 17.87 -18.03
CA GLU A 187 17.08 18.76 -17.02
C GLU A 187 17.02 18.18 -15.59
N HIS A 188 16.09 17.24 -15.35
CA HIS A 188 15.89 16.63 -14.04
C HIS A 188 16.31 15.16 -14.01
N PHE A 189 16.14 14.44 -15.12
CA PHE A 189 16.33 13.00 -15.13
C PHE A 189 17.23 12.53 -16.28
N ARG A 190 18.07 11.55 -15.98
CA ARG A 190 18.87 10.83 -16.97
C ARG A 190 18.55 9.35 -16.91
N LEU A 191 18.30 8.75 -18.08
CA LEU A 191 18.16 7.29 -18.19
C LEU A 191 19.52 6.68 -18.53
N VAL A 192 20.08 5.91 -17.59
CA VAL A 192 21.37 5.22 -17.73
C VAL A 192 21.12 3.74 -17.97
N HIS A 193 21.83 3.15 -18.94
CA HIS A 193 21.75 1.71 -19.22
C HIS A 193 22.32 0.88 -18.05
N PRO A 194 21.73 -0.28 -17.72
CA PRO A 194 20.72 -1.01 -18.51
C PRO A 194 19.25 -0.64 -18.24
N ASP A 195 18.90 0.04 -17.15
CA ASP A 195 17.52 0.50 -16.87
C ASP A 195 17.42 1.33 -15.57
N THR A 196 18.36 2.25 -15.37
CA THR A 196 18.49 3.04 -14.13
C THR A 196 18.14 4.50 -14.40
N ILE A 197 17.24 5.05 -13.58
CA ILE A 197 16.88 6.46 -13.58
C ILE A 197 17.81 7.17 -12.60
N GLU A 198 18.51 8.18 -13.08
CA GLU A 198 19.43 9.00 -12.31
C GLU A 198 18.88 10.41 -12.22
N LEU A 199 19.00 11.01 -11.05
CA LEU A 199 18.76 12.43 -10.84
C LEU A 199 19.92 13.22 -11.44
N VAL A 200 19.60 14.17 -12.32
CA VAL A 200 20.56 15.18 -12.76
C VAL A 200 20.57 16.27 -11.70
N ASP A 201 21.75 16.61 -11.18
CA ASP A 201 21.93 17.69 -10.19
C ASP A 201 21.55 19.03 -10.86
N GLY A 202 20.28 19.40 -10.73
CA GLY A 202 19.70 20.66 -11.16
C GLY A 202 18.94 21.30 -10.00
N ASP A 203 19.42 22.47 -9.56
CA ASP A 203 19.01 23.28 -8.42
C ASP A 203 19.15 22.63 -7.03
N ASP A 204 20.08 23.18 -6.24
CA ASP A 204 20.48 22.80 -4.86
C ASP A 204 19.39 23.00 -3.78
N ILE A 205 18.15 23.33 -4.17
CA ILE A 205 17.07 23.53 -3.21
C ILE A 205 16.58 22.16 -2.73
N LEU A 206 17.04 21.75 -1.55
CA LEU A 206 16.58 20.56 -0.88
C LEU A 206 15.06 20.66 -0.62
N PRO A 207 14.25 19.70 -1.08
CA PRO A 207 12.83 19.71 -0.82
C PRO A 207 12.58 19.58 0.68
N VAL A 208 11.63 20.36 1.19
CA VAL A 208 11.14 20.22 2.56
C VAL A 208 10.34 18.93 2.68
N ALA A 209 10.69 18.11 3.68
CA ALA A 209 9.98 16.87 3.98
C ALA A 209 8.60 17.16 4.57
N GLU A 210 7.65 16.26 4.35
CA GLU A 210 6.27 16.42 4.81
C GLU A 210 6.19 16.55 6.34
N ILE A 211 7.03 15.81 7.06
CA ILE A 211 7.12 15.89 8.52
C ILE A 211 7.57 17.27 8.99
N GLU A 212 8.44 17.94 8.23
CA GLU A 212 8.94 19.27 8.62
C GLU A 212 7.84 20.32 8.48
N LYS A 213 7.03 20.23 7.42
CA LYS A 213 5.83 21.08 7.27
C LYS A 213 4.83 20.86 8.40
N TRP A 214 4.62 19.59 8.79
CA TRP A 214 3.79 19.28 9.95
C TRP A 214 4.37 19.93 11.21
N ARG A 215 5.67 19.79 11.48
CA ARG A 215 6.31 20.42 12.65
C ARG A 215 6.14 21.94 12.63
N GLU A 216 6.34 22.58 11.48
CA GLU A 216 6.13 24.02 11.29
C GLU A 216 4.71 24.44 11.69
N SER A 217 3.69 23.73 11.19
CA SER A 217 2.30 23.98 11.58
C SER A 217 2.05 23.77 13.07
N GLU A 218 2.68 22.78 13.71
CA GLU A 218 2.52 22.54 15.15
C GLU A 218 3.13 23.66 16.00
N TYR A 219 4.23 24.27 15.56
CA TYR A 219 4.81 25.45 16.23
C TYR A 219 3.90 26.66 16.10
N THR A 220 3.48 26.97 14.88
CA THR A 220 2.72 28.18 14.57
C THR A 220 1.29 28.12 15.11
N ASP A 221 0.62 26.97 14.97
CA ASP A 221 -0.81 26.87 15.26
C ASP A 221 -1.08 26.44 16.70
N LYS A 222 -0.20 25.62 17.30
CA LYS A 222 -0.42 25.03 18.63
C LYS A 222 0.56 25.49 19.70
N TRP A 223 1.54 26.33 19.34
CA TRP A 223 2.51 26.91 20.28
C TRP A 223 3.23 25.87 21.16
N LEU A 224 3.46 24.67 20.60
CA LEU A 224 4.16 23.59 21.31
C LEU A 224 5.66 23.92 21.47
N SER A 225 6.26 23.44 22.57
CA SER A 225 7.68 23.70 22.87
C SER A 225 8.59 23.13 21.77
N GLU A 226 9.48 23.96 21.24
CA GLU A 226 10.38 23.59 20.14
C GLU A 226 11.18 22.32 20.45
N LEU A 227 11.58 22.13 21.71
CA LEU A 227 12.39 21.01 22.17
C LEU A 227 11.66 19.66 22.06
N GLU A 228 10.34 19.63 22.25
CA GLU A 228 9.56 18.39 22.22
C GLU A 228 9.17 17.98 20.81
N THR A 229 8.96 18.95 19.91
CA THR A 229 8.48 18.74 18.54
C THR A 229 9.59 18.74 17.48
N LYS A 230 10.81 19.23 17.80
CA LYS A 230 11.96 19.32 16.86
C LYS A 230 12.19 18.08 16.00
N PHE A 231 12.11 16.92 16.62
CA PHE A 231 12.34 15.63 15.96
C PHE A 231 11.12 14.70 16.01
N ALA A 232 9.97 15.26 16.38
CA ALA A 232 8.78 14.47 16.59
C ALA A 232 8.15 14.04 15.27
N PHE A 233 7.40 12.95 15.34
CA PHE A 233 6.49 12.46 14.32
C PHE A 233 5.08 12.51 14.89
N PRO A 234 4.08 12.81 14.06
CA PRO A 234 2.68 12.68 14.45
C PRO A 234 2.37 11.22 14.81
N ILE A 235 1.69 11.03 15.94
CA ILE A 235 1.31 9.70 16.44
C ILE A 235 -0.20 9.63 16.55
N GLN A 236 -0.79 8.62 15.93
CA GLN A 236 -2.20 8.27 16.08
C GLN A 236 -2.35 6.78 16.34
N PHE A 237 -2.85 6.42 17.52
CA PHE A 237 -3.09 5.02 17.87
C PHE A 237 -4.49 4.58 17.44
N PRO A 238 -4.67 3.31 17.02
CA PRO A 238 -6.00 2.79 16.72
C PRO A 238 -6.84 2.69 17.99
N THR A 239 -8.16 2.77 17.81
CA THR A 239 -9.13 2.59 18.90
C THR A 239 -8.89 1.25 19.60
N GLY A 240 -8.71 1.27 20.91
CA GLY A 240 -8.44 0.06 21.72
C GLY A 240 -6.97 -0.37 21.78
N PHE A 241 -6.03 0.42 21.27
CA PHE A 241 -4.60 0.18 21.48
C PHE A 241 -4.23 0.40 22.96
N LYS A 242 -3.67 -0.62 23.60
CA LYS A 242 -3.18 -0.52 24.98
C LYS A 242 -1.71 -0.11 24.94
N ILE A 243 -1.42 1.11 25.42
CA ILE A 243 -0.06 1.61 25.55
C ILE A 243 0.53 1.05 26.84
N GLU A 244 1.48 0.12 26.71
CA GLU A 244 2.27 -0.37 27.84
C GLU A 244 3.20 0.72 28.37
N LYS A 245 3.51 0.69 29.68
CA LYS A 245 4.35 1.71 30.32
C LYS A 245 5.73 1.81 29.67
N ASP A 246 6.37 0.66 29.44
CA ASP A 246 7.68 0.56 28.81
C ASP A 246 7.67 1.11 27.37
N TYR A 247 6.60 0.84 26.62
CA TYR A 247 6.43 1.37 25.27
C TYR A 247 6.22 2.89 25.27
N ARG A 248 5.53 3.44 26.27
CA ARG A 248 5.35 4.90 26.42
C ARG A 248 6.68 5.62 26.64
N GLU A 249 7.52 5.09 27.53
CA GLU A 249 8.85 5.63 27.80
C GLU A 249 9.77 5.50 26.58
N TYR A 250 9.77 4.33 25.94
CA TYR A 250 10.47 4.11 24.67
C TYR A 250 10.05 5.13 23.60
N LEU A 251 8.73 5.32 23.41
CA LEU A 251 8.21 6.22 22.39
C LEU A 251 8.61 7.67 22.66
N ARG A 252 8.53 8.11 23.92
CA ARG A 252 8.97 9.46 24.32
C ARG A 252 10.46 9.66 24.00
N ASN A 253 11.31 8.71 24.37
CA ASN A 253 12.75 8.77 24.06
C ASN A 253 13.00 8.77 22.55
N TRP A 254 12.29 7.91 21.81
CA TRP A 254 12.40 7.80 20.36
C TRP A 254 11.98 9.10 19.66
N GLN A 255 10.94 9.78 20.14
CA GLN A 255 10.50 11.06 19.59
C GLN A 255 11.55 12.17 19.77
N MET A 256 12.30 12.16 20.87
CA MET A 256 13.39 13.12 21.14
C MET A 256 14.71 12.81 20.41
N LEU A 257 14.88 11.61 19.84
CA LEU A 257 16.11 11.26 19.12
C LEU A 257 16.35 12.22 17.93
N PRO A 258 17.60 12.59 17.60
CA PRO A 258 17.88 13.36 16.39
C PRO A 258 17.28 12.70 15.15
N TYR A 259 16.64 13.52 14.31
CA TYR A 259 16.03 13.09 13.04
C TYR A 259 16.94 13.46 11.87
N PRO A 260 17.65 12.50 11.25
CA PRO A 260 18.33 12.74 9.99
C PRO A 260 17.28 12.95 8.90
N LYS A 261 17.35 14.05 8.15
CA LYS A 261 16.33 14.34 7.15
C LYS A 261 16.41 13.32 6.00
N PRO A 262 15.30 13.04 5.29
CA PRO A 262 15.27 12.04 4.23
C PRO A 262 16.15 12.42 3.03
N TYR A 263 16.29 13.71 2.77
CA TYR A 263 17.00 14.28 1.62
C TYR A 263 18.45 14.67 1.91
N ASP A 264 18.86 14.67 3.18
CA ASP A 264 20.25 14.96 3.54
C ASP A 264 21.15 13.83 3.03
N LYS A 265 22.25 14.22 2.37
CA LYS A 265 23.27 13.27 1.92
C LYS A 265 23.73 12.46 3.12
N GLN A 266 23.81 11.14 2.92
CA GLN A 266 24.05 10.19 4.00
C GLN A 266 25.37 10.53 4.71
N GLU A 267 25.30 11.26 5.83
CA GLU A 267 26.37 11.21 6.81
C GLU A 267 26.53 9.73 7.16
N VAL A 268 27.77 9.25 7.12
CA VAL A 268 28.08 7.88 7.50
C VAL A 268 27.75 7.73 8.98
N ILE A 269 26.49 7.48 9.31
CA ILE A 269 26.08 7.14 10.67
C ILE A 269 26.82 5.84 10.95
N SER A 270 27.91 5.89 11.72
CA SER A 270 28.60 4.66 12.05
C SER A 270 27.72 3.88 13.02
N ILE A 271 27.25 2.70 12.60
CA ILE A 271 26.47 1.76 13.45
C ILE A 271 27.21 1.46 14.78
N ARG A 272 28.54 1.67 14.79
CA ARG A 272 29.44 1.49 15.94
C ARG A 272 29.30 2.52 17.06
N SER A 273 28.58 3.63 16.84
CA SER A 273 28.36 4.66 17.87
C SER A 273 27.17 4.31 18.77
N ARG A 274 27.23 4.69 20.05
CA ARG A 274 26.11 4.51 21.01
C ARG A 274 24.84 5.18 20.47
N GLY A 275 23.76 4.42 20.33
CA GLY A 275 22.49 4.92 19.75
C GLY A 275 22.46 5.00 18.22
N GLY A 276 23.50 4.52 17.52
CA GLY A 276 23.54 4.51 16.06
C GLY A 276 22.38 3.73 15.44
N VAL A 277 22.04 2.56 16.00
CA VAL A 277 20.94 1.71 15.52
C VAL A 277 19.59 2.43 15.55
N GLU A 278 19.26 3.12 16.65
CA GLU A 278 17.99 3.83 16.80
C GLU A 278 17.91 5.04 15.87
N ARG A 279 19.04 5.72 15.60
CA ARG A 279 19.11 6.81 14.60
C ARG A 279 18.91 6.29 13.19
N PHE A 280 19.48 5.12 12.85
CA PHE A 280 19.24 4.46 11.57
C PHE A 280 17.78 4.05 11.40
N GLU A 281 17.17 3.46 12.44
CA GLU A 281 15.74 3.15 12.43
C GLU A 281 14.90 4.43 12.27
N LYS A 282 15.23 5.51 12.97
CA LYS A 282 14.50 6.79 12.86
C LYS A 282 14.63 7.40 11.47
N ARG A 283 15.80 7.34 10.82
CA ARG A 283 15.97 7.75 9.42
C ARG A 283 15.13 6.88 8.49
N ALA A 284 15.14 5.55 8.68
CA ALA A 284 14.33 4.65 7.87
C ALA A 284 12.83 4.95 8.02
N VAL A 285 12.35 5.23 9.23
CA VAL A 285 10.98 5.69 9.48
C VAL A 285 10.69 7.02 8.78
N GLY A 286 11.64 7.96 8.80
CA GLY A 286 11.56 9.22 8.06
C GLY A 286 11.39 9.04 6.55
N ILE A 287 12.23 8.20 5.94
CA ILE A 287 12.15 7.90 4.50
C ILE A 287 10.85 7.18 4.17
N LEU A 288 10.41 6.23 5.00
CA LEU A 288 9.14 5.53 4.78
C LEU A 288 7.93 6.45 4.90
N HIS A 289 7.97 7.36 5.87
CA HIS A 289 6.96 8.39 6.03
C HIS A 289 6.91 9.30 4.79
N GLU A 290 8.05 9.83 4.35
CA GLU A 290 8.11 10.68 3.16
C GLU A 290 7.65 9.92 1.91
N PHE A 291 8.12 8.69 1.72
CA PHE A 291 7.71 7.83 0.60
C PHE A 291 6.19 7.63 0.55
N LEU A 292 5.56 7.28 1.68
CA LEU A 292 4.11 7.13 1.75
C LEU A 292 3.41 8.47 1.55
N SER A 293 3.96 9.55 2.09
CA SER A 293 3.44 10.91 1.91
C SER A 293 3.46 11.37 0.44
N LEU A 294 4.37 10.86 -0.39
CA LEU A 294 4.38 11.16 -1.83
C LEU A 294 3.33 10.38 -2.63
N THR A 295 2.86 9.23 -2.12
CA THR A 295 1.82 8.46 -2.78
C THR A 295 0.47 9.18 -2.74
N VAL A 296 -0.38 8.88 -3.72
CA VAL A 296 -1.71 9.50 -3.90
C VAL A 296 -2.65 9.09 -2.78
N GLU A 297 -2.67 7.79 -2.46
CA GLU A 297 -3.52 7.22 -1.41
C GLU A 297 -2.79 7.07 -0.08
N LYS A 298 -1.59 7.64 0.11
CA LYS A 298 -0.81 7.50 1.37
C LYS A 298 -0.64 6.04 1.83
N MET A 299 -0.58 5.12 0.86
CA MET A 299 -0.47 3.70 1.08
C MET A 299 0.27 2.98 -0.05
N VAL A 300 0.87 1.84 0.28
CA VAL A 300 1.58 0.98 -0.70
C VAL A 300 1.59 -0.47 -0.21
N ASP A 301 1.68 -1.43 -1.15
CA ASP A 301 1.92 -2.83 -0.78
C ASP A 301 3.35 -3.00 -0.22
N VAL A 302 3.50 -3.72 0.90
CA VAL A 302 4.80 -3.97 1.57
C VAL A 302 5.81 -4.61 0.61
N GLU A 303 5.33 -5.45 -0.29
CA GLU A 303 6.15 -6.13 -1.30
C GLU A 303 6.76 -5.13 -2.29
N ARG A 304 5.96 -4.17 -2.80
CA ARG A 304 6.43 -3.09 -3.68
C ARG A 304 7.47 -2.21 -2.99
N LEU A 305 7.24 -1.89 -1.71
CA LEU A 305 8.19 -1.13 -0.89
C LEU A 305 9.53 -1.87 -0.72
N SER A 306 9.51 -3.20 -0.68
CA SER A 306 10.73 -3.99 -0.46
C SER A 306 11.75 -3.87 -1.59
N HIS A 307 11.34 -3.52 -2.81
CA HIS A 307 12.24 -3.26 -3.94
C HIS A 307 13.17 -2.06 -3.71
N PHE A 308 12.73 -1.07 -2.93
CA PHE A 308 13.51 0.15 -2.66
C PHE A 308 14.44 0.03 -1.44
N ARG A 309 14.44 -1.12 -0.75
CA ARG A 309 15.18 -1.30 0.51
C ARG A 309 16.67 -1.03 0.35
N ARG A 310 17.27 -1.49 -0.76
CA ARG A 310 18.70 -1.32 -1.03
C ARG A 310 19.03 0.12 -1.41
N ASP A 311 18.21 0.74 -2.25
CA ASP A 311 18.42 2.09 -2.76
C ASP A 311 18.38 3.14 -1.64
N PHE A 312 17.50 2.95 -0.65
CA PHE A 312 17.39 3.82 0.55
C PHE A 312 18.35 3.45 1.69
N SER A 313 19.28 2.51 1.49
CA SER A 313 20.22 2.04 2.52
C SER A 313 19.52 1.49 3.78
N MET A 314 18.35 0.87 3.64
CA MET A 314 17.58 0.31 4.75
C MET A 314 18.07 -1.11 5.11
N THR A 315 18.94 -1.19 6.11
CA THR A 315 19.45 -2.48 6.61
C THR A 315 18.44 -3.24 7.49
N VAL A 316 17.43 -2.55 8.01
CA VAL A 316 16.40 -3.10 8.92
C VAL A 316 15.35 -3.91 8.16
N ASN A 317 14.77 -4.93 8.81
CA ASN A 317 13.62 -5.65 8.27
C ASN A 317 12.39 -4.72 8.24
N LEU A 318 11.92 -4.38 7.04
CA LEU A 318 10.79 -3.46 6.84
C LEU A 318 9.55 -3.85 7.66
N ARG A 319 9.21 -5.14 7.72
CA ARG A 319 8.01 -5.58 8.47
C ARG A 319 8.17 -5.36 9.97
N GLU A 320 9.36 -5.60 10.51
CA GLU A 320 9.64 -5.36 11.93
C GLU A 320 9.62 -3.87 12.25
N LEU A 321 10.23 -3.05 11.38
CA LEU A 321 10.25 -1.60 11.54
C LEU A 321 8.83 -1.02 11.56
N LEU A 322 8.00 -1.42 10.59
CA LEU A 322 6.60 -0.97 10.51
C LEU A 322 5.77 -1.41 11.74
N LEU A 323 5.98 -2.62 12.25
CA LEU A 323 5.30 -3.13 13.44
C LEU A 323 5.79 -2.48 14.75
N LYS A 324 7.03 -1.98 14.78
CA LYS A 324 7.60 -1.25 15.93
C LYS A 324 6.96 0.13 16.12
N HIS A 325 6.40 0.70 15.05
CA HIS A 325 5.79 2.04 15.04
C HIS A 325 4.30 2.03 14.65
N PRO A 326 3.42 1.33 15.41
CA PRO A 326 2.00 1.19 15.09
C PRO A 326 1.20 2.49 15.17
N GLY A 327 1.76 3.54 15.77
CA GLY A 327 1.17 4.88 15.84
C GLY A 327 1.43 5.75 14.61
N ILE A 328 2.40 5.37 13.77
CA ILE A 328 2.72 6.08 12.51
C ILE A 328 2.20 5.26 11.34
N PHE A 329 2.51 3.96 11.34
CA PHE A 329 2.15 3.05 10.26
C PHE A 329 1.07 2.06 10.68
N TYR A 330 0.22 1.69 9.73
CA TYR A 330 -0.69 0.57 9.86
C TYR A 330 -0.45 -0.45 8.75
N ILE A 331 -0.34 -1.73 9.12
CA ILE A 331 -0.27 -2.82 8.14
C ILE A 331 -1.66 -3.48 8.05
N SER A 332 -2.25 -3.46 6.86
CA SER A 332 -3.43 -4.25 6.53
C SER A 332 -3.03 -5.57 5.88
N THR A 333 -3.56 -6.68 6.40
CA THR A 333 -3.37 -8.03 5.84
C THR A 333 -4.55 -8.48 4.99
N LYS A 334 -5.47 -7.57 4.64
CA LYS A 334 -6.60 -7.88 3.76
C LYS A 334 -6.13 -8.00 2.32
N GLY A 335 -6.44 -9.12 1.65
CA GLY A 335 -6.01 -9.40 0.28
C GLY A 335 -4.81 -10.35 0.21
N ARG A 336 -4.10 -10.37 -0.93
CA ARG A 336 -2.96 -11.28 -1.17
C ARG A 336 -1.66 -10.75 -0.55
N SER A 337 -1.28 -9.53 -0.90
CA SER A 337 -0.11 -8.86 -0.34
C SER A 337 -0.53 -7.89 0.76
N PRO A 338 0.20 -7.78 1.87
CA PRO A 338 -0.11 -6.79 2.92
C PRO A 338 0.19 -5.36 2.44
N ALA A 339 -0.66 -4.41 2.81
CA ALA A 339 -0.52 -2.99 2.48
C ALA A 339 -0.18 -2.17 3.73
N VAL A 340 0.63 -1.13 3.57
CA VAL A 340 1.02 -0.18 4.61
C VAL A 340 0.30 1.14 4.38
N PHE A 341 -0.23 1.72 5.44
CA PHE A 341 -0.89 3.02 5.46
C PHE A 341 -0.15 3.96 6.39
N LEU A 342 -0.10 5.23 6.02
CA LEU A 342 0.36 6.32 6.89
C LEU A 342 -0.82 6.84 7.73
N ARG A 343 -0.85 6.53 9.03
CA ARG A 343 -2.04 6.76 9.88
C ARG A 343 -2.47 8.20 9.97
N GLU A 344 -1.53 9.13 10.14
CA GLU A 344 -1.83 10.55 10.37
C GLU A 344 -2.72 11.16 9.29
N LYS A 345 -2.64 10.63 8.05
CA LYS A 345 -3.39 11.13 6.90
C LYS A 345 -4.81 10.55 6.84
N TYR A 346 -5.19 9.68 7.78
CA TYR A 346 -6.47 8.97 7.81
C TYR A 346 -7.23 9.17 9.13
N VAL A 347 -8.40 9.83 9.07
CA VAL A 347 -9.30 9.96 10.23
C VAL A 347 -10.67 9.35 9.92
N LYS A 348 -11.44 9.94 9.01
CA LYS A 348 -12.71 9.41 8.46
C LYS A 348 -12.65 9.20 6.94
N GLY A 349 -11.44 9.26 6.40
CA GLY A 349 -11.11 9.43 4.99
C GLY A 349 -9.70 10.03 4.91
N LEU A 350 -9.21 10.24 3.69
CA LEU A 350 -7.93 10.91 3.47
C LEU A 350 -8.08 12.41 3.78
N LEU A 351 -7.18 12.98 4.60
CA LEU A 351 -7.25 14.39 5.03
C LEU A 351 -7.05 15.39 3.87
N GLU A 352 -6.08 15.12 3.00
CA GLU A 352 -5.71 15.99 1.88
C GLU A 352 -5.96 15.25 0.56
N PRO A 353 -7.20 15.25 0.05
CA PRO A 353 -7.53 14.56 -1.19
C PRO A 353 -6.92 15.28 -2.39
N ASN A 354 -6.17 14.55 -3.21
CA ASN A 354 -5.74 15.00 -4.54
C ASN A 354 -6.87 14.76 -5.57
N PRO A 355 -6.98 15.55 -6.65
CA PRO A 355 -7.92 15.27 -7.76
C PRO A 355 -7.95 13.79 -8.20
N LEU A 356 -6.77 13.16 -8.29
CA LEU A 356 -6.63 11.75 -8.65
C LEU A 356 -7.25 10.82 -7.59
N TYR A 357 -7.10 11.15 -6.31
CA TYR A 357 -7.75 10.42 -5.22
C TYR A 357 -9.27 10.53 -5.31
N THR A 358 -9.80 11.70 -5.64
CA THR A 358 -11.24 11.93 -5.76
C THR A 358 -11.87 11.06 -6.84
N VAL A 359 -11.24 10.94 -8.02
CA VAL A 359 -11.74 10.06 -9.09
C VAL A 359 -11.65 8.59 -8.68
N ARG A 360 -10.52 8.15 -8.11
CA ARG A 360 -10.39 6.79 -7.57
C ARG A 360 -11.42 6.50 -6.49
N ARG A 361 -11.78 7.48 -5.66
CA ARG A 361 -12.80 7.34 -4.64
C ARG A 361 -14.18 7.12 -5.25
N LYS A 362 -14.55 7.86 -6.31
CA LYS A 362 -15.78 7.62 -7.07
C LYS A 362 -15.82 6.22 -7.69
N MET A 363 -14.68 5.74 -8.22
CA MET A 363 -14.58 4.35 -8.70
C MET A 363 -14.77 3.33 -7.57
N LEU A 364 -14.18 3.58 -6.39
CA LEU A 364 -14.34 2.72 -5.22
C LEU A 364 -15.80 2.67 -4.75
N GLU A 365 -16.52 3.79 -4.80
CA GLU A 365 -17.94 3.84 -4.47
C GLU A 365 -18.75 2.92 -5.39
N LEU A 366 -18.48 2.90 -6.69
CA LEU A 366 -19.12 1.94 -7.62
C LEU A 366 -18.81 0.48 -7.26
N VAL A 367 -17.60 0.19 -6.78
CA VAL A 367 -17.22 -1.16 -6.32
C VAL A 367 -17.97 -1.52 -5.03
N MET A 368 -18.30 -0.55 -4.19
CA MET A 368 -19.04 -0.76 -2.94
C MET A 368 -20.55 -0.91 -3.16
N LEU A 369 -21.10 -0.32 -4.21
CA LEU A 369 -22.51 -0.47 -4.57
C LEU A 369 -22.80 -1.95 -4.90
N LYS A 370 -23.53 -2.60 -3.99
CA LYS A 370 -24.04 -3.95 -4.19
C LYS A 370 -25.43 -3.87 -4.82
N CYS A 371 -25.78 -4.90 -5.58
CA CYS A 371 -27.05 -5.10 -6.29
C CYS A 371 -28.35 -4.90 -5.45
N GLY A 372 -28.29 -4.74 -4.12
CA GLY A 372 -29.45 -4.54 -3.24
C GLY A 372 -29.64 -3.12 -2.67
N ARG A 373 -28.79 -2.14 -3.01
CA ARG A 373 -28.92 -0.74 -2.55
C ARG A 373 -29.51 0.21 -3.61
N THR A 374 -29.99 -0.33 -4.73
CA THR A 374 -30.46 0.44 -5.88
C THR A 374 -31.75 1.21 -5.64
N ASN A 375 -32.59 0.78 -4.69
CA ASN A 375 -33.88 1.43 -4.45
C ASN A 375 -33.76 2.79 -3.75
N GLU A 376 -32.60 3.14 -3.17
CA GLU A 376 -32.40 4.43 -2.49
C GLU A 376 -31.85 5.54 -3.40
N MET A 377 -31.23 5.19 -4.55
CA MET A 377 -30.75 6.21 -5.51
C MET A 377 -31.78 6.57 -6.58
N GLN A 378 -32.75 5.69 -6.85
CA GLN A 378 -33.89 6.03 -7.73
C GLN A 378 -34.87 6.99 -7.04
N SER A 379 -35.10 6.84 -5.73
CA SER A 379 -36.01 7.71 -4.97
C SER A 379 -35.50 9.15 -4.76
N VAL A 380 -34.18 9.37 -4.76
CA VAL A 380 -33.58 10.71 -4.65
C VAL A 380 -33.64 11.49 -5.97
N LYS A 381 -33.67 10.80 -7.12
CA LYS A 381 -33.82 11.45 -8.43
C LYS A 381 -35.28 11.76 -8.77
N GLU A 382 -36.24 11.04 -8.20
CA GLU A 382 -37.67 11.29 -8.42
C GLU A 382 -38.25 12.38 -7.50
N THR A 383 -37.53 12.78 -6.45
CA THR A 383 -37.96 13.84 -5.52
C THR A 383 -37.40 15.23 -5.86
N SER A 384 -36.66 15.37 -6.96
CA SER A 384 -36.06 16.62 -7.42
C SER A 384 -36.51 17.04 -8.83
N LEU A 385 -37.68 16.59 -9.25
CA LEU A 385 -38.41 17.06 -10.44
C LEU A 385 -39.69 17.79 -10.05
#